data_AF-A0A923R716-F1
#
_entry.id   AF-A0A923R716-F1
#
_cell.length_a   1.000
_cell.length_b   1.000
_cell.length_c   1.000
_cell.angle_alpha   90.00
_cell.angle_beta   90.00
_cell.angle_gamma   90.00
#
_symmetry.space_group_name_H-M   'P 1'
#
loop_
_entity.id
_entity.type
_entity.pdbx_description
1 polymer ?
#
loop_
_entity_poly.entity_id
_entity_poly.type
_entity_poly.pdbx_seq_one_letter_code
_entity_poly.pdbx_strand_id
1 'polypeptide(L)' 'MKIKTLLIVLSLIFITYSTANSQTAKPEKGIVGVWRLVEFVDLDSTTNTWIHRYGKNPRGYFIYTPGGILSINVSSDTPL' A
#
# COMPACT_ATOMS: atom_id res chain seq x y z
N MET A 1 -53.72 -20.56 -14.37
CA MET A 1 -52.31 -20.11 -14.45
C MET A 1 -51.42 -21.20 -13.89
N LYS A 2 -50.48 -21.74 -14.68
CA LYS A 2 -49.79 -23.01 -14.38
C LYS A 2 -48.58 -22.78 -13.47
N ILE A 3 -48.34 -23.69 -12.51
CA ILE A 3 -47.26 -23.61 -11.51
C ILE A 3 -45.85 -23.43 -12.13
N LYS A 4 -45.66 -23.94 -13.35
CA LYS A 4 -44.43 -23.76 -14.14
C LYS A 4 -44.18 -22.30 -14.51
N THR A 5 -45.23 -21.55 -14.83
CA THR A 5 -45.13 -20.11 -15.15
C THR A 5 -44.75 -19.31 -13.91
N LEU A 6 -45.26 -19.69 -12.72
CA LEU A 6 -44.91 -19.05 -11.46
C LEU A 6 -43.43 -19.30 -11.08
N LEU A 7 -42.94 -20.53 -11.27
CA LEU A 7 -41.54 -20.88 -10.98
C LEU A 7 -40.55 -20.14 -11.90
N ILE A 8 -40.90 -19.95 -13.18
CA ILE A 8 -40.08 -19.18 -14.13
C ILE A 8 -40.03 -17.71 -13.75
N VAL A 9 -41.16 -17.11 -13.34
CA VAL A 9 -41.17 -15.70 -12.90
C VAL A 9 -40.34 -15.52 -11.63
N LEU A 10 -40.42 -16.47 -10.68
CA LEU A 10 -39.67 -16.40 -9.44
C LEU A 10 -38.15 -16.51 -9.67
N SER A 11 -37.71 -17.36 -10.61
CA SER A 11 -36.28 -17.50 -10.91
C SER A 11 -35.69 -16.27 -11.60
N LEU A 12 -36.45 -15.59 -12.46
CA LEU A 12 -36.02 -14.33 -13.08
C LEU A 12 -35.83 -13.20 -12.06
N ILE A 13 -36.68 -13.15 -11.03
CA ILE A 13 -36.58 -12.13 -9.97
C ILE A 13 -35.29 -12.32 -9.15
N PHE A 14 -34.94 -13.57 -8.79
CA PHE A 14 -33.72 -13.85 -8.03
C PHE A 14 -32.43 -13.46 -8.76
N ILE A 15 -32.39 -13.55 -10.10
CA ILE A 15 -31.22 -13.19 -10.90
C ILE A 15 -30.98 -11.67 -10.90
N THR A 16 -32.02 -10.86 -10.75
CA THR A 16 -31.88 -9.39 -10.73
C THR A 16 -31.37 -8.82 -9.41
N TYR A 17 -31.46 -9.57 -8.30
CA TYR A 17 -30.99 -9.11 -6.99
C TYR A 17 -29.50 -9.36 -6.74
N SER A 18 -28.83 -10.22 -7.52
CA SER A 18 -27.44 -10.60 -7.27
C SER A 18 -26.39 -9.65 -7.85
N THR A 19 -26.78 -8.62 -8.61
CA THR A 19 -25.84 -7.70 -9.28
C THR A 19 -25.65 -6.35 -8.58
N ALA A 20 -26.34 -6.08 -7.46
CA ALA A 20 -26.37 -4.76 -6.85
C ALA A 20 -25.32 -4.50 -5.74
N ASN A 21 -24.39 -5.42 -5.49
CA ASN A 21 -23.47 -5.33 -4.34
C ASN A 21 -21.98 -5.29 -4.74
N SER A 22 -21.64 -4.52 -5.77
CA SER A 22 -20.25 -4.06 -5.92
C SER A 22 -20.02 -2.92 -4.92
N GLN A 23 -19.68 -3.26 -3.68
CA GLN A 23 -19.07 -2.31 -2.76
C GLN A 23 -17.80 -1.78 -3.41
N THR A 24 -17.85 -0.56 -3.93
CA THR A 24 -16.66 0.22 -4.25
C THR A 24 -15.93 0.44 -2.93
N ALA A 25 -15.07 -0.50 -2.56
CA ALA A 25 -14.09 -0.32 -1.51
C ALA A 25 -13.32 0.94 -1.88
N LYS A 26 -13.40 1.95 -1.02
CA LYS A 26 -12.60 3.15 -1.15
C LYS A 26 -11.15 2.67 -1.25
N PRO A 27 -10.41 2.99 -2.33
CA PRO A 27 -9.05 2.47 -2.48
C PRO A 27 -8.28 2.88 -1.23
N GLU A 28 -7.71 1.90 -0.52
CA GLU A 28 -6.84 2.19 0.61
C GLU A 28 -5.80 3.20 0.16
N LYS A 29 -5.51 4.17 1.03
CA LYS A 29 -4.49 5.18 0.76
C LYS A 29 -3.13 4.48 0.81
N GLY A 30 -2.70 3.95 -0.32
CA GLY A 30 -1.46 3.17 -0.44
C GLY A 30 -0.20 4.00 -0.21
N ILE A 31 0.95 3.32 -0.13
CA ILE A 31 2.27 3.93 0.13
C ILE A 31 2.94 4.52 -1.12
N VAL A 32 2.32 4.36 -2.28
CA VAL A 32 2.85 4.86 -3.57
C VAL A 32 3.07 6.36 -3.49
N GLY A 33 4.29 6.79 -3.81
CA GLY A 33 4.69 8.18 -3.73
C GLY A 33 6.18 8.37 -3.51
N VAL A 34 6.57 9.64 -3.38
CA VAL A 34 7.93 10.06 -3.03
C VAL A 34 7.92 10.58 -1.60
N TRP A 35 8.71 9.95 -0.75
CA TRP A 35 8.80 10.24 0.67
C TRP A 35 10.18 10.80 0.99
N ARG A 36 10.22 11.94 1.68
CA ARG A 36 11.48 12.56 2.11
C ARG A 36 12.02 11.82 3.33
N LEU A 37 13.32 11.49 3.31
CA LEU A 37 14.02 11.00 4.48
C LEU A 37 14.07 12.08 5.57
N VAL A 38 13.66 11.72 6.78
CA VAL A 38 13.69 12.58 7.96
C VAL A 38 14.90 12.25 8.84
N GLU A 39 15.15 10.96 9.09
CA GLU A 39 16.23 10.50 9.96
C GLU A 39 16.61 9.05 9.61
N PHE A 40 17.87 8.68 9.82
CA PHE A 40 18.34 7.30 9.73
C PHE A 40 19.31 7.01 10.88
N VAL A 41 18.95 6.05 11.73
CA VAL A 41 19.79 5.57 12.83
C VAL A 41 19.77 4.05 12.80
N ASP A 42 20.93 3.44 12.98
CA ASP A 42 21.09 2.00 13.06
C ASP A 42 21.52 1.61 14.47
N LEU A 43 21.08 0.45 14.95
CA LEU A 43 21.55 -0.09 16.23
C LEU A 43 22.72 -1.02 15.94
N ASP A 44 23.92 -0.64 16.36
CA ASP A 44 25.07 -1.53 16.27
C ASP A 44 24.91 -2.67 17.27
N SER A 45 24.72 -3.89 16.77
CA SER A 45 24.53 -5.09 17.58
C SER A 45 25.77 -5.50 18.37
N THR A 46 26.96 -5.00 18.02
CA THR A 46 28.22 -5.30 18.70
C THR A 46 28.42 -4.39 19.92
N THR A 47 28.23 -3.09 19.73
CA THR A 47 28.43 -2.10 20.80
C THR A 47 27.14 -1.78 21.56
N ASN A 48 25.99 -2.22 21.06
CA ASN A 48 24.66 -1.91 21.54
C ASN A 48 24.40 -0.39 21.60
N THR A 49 24.95 0.35 20.63
CA THR A 49 24.82 1.81 20.52
C THR A 49 24.13 2.22 19.23
N TRP A 50 23.41 3.34 19.29
CA TRP A 50 22.78 3.95 18.12
C TRP A 50 23.83 4.70 17.30
N ILE A 51 24.00 4.31 16.04
CA ILE A 51 24.94 4.89 15.10
C ILE A 51 24.21 5.61 13.96
N HIS A 52 24.74 6.76 13.58
CA HIS A 52 24.22 7.56 12.48
C HIS A 52 25.05 7.27 11.23
N ARG A 53 24.75 6.15 10.55
CA ARG A 53 25.58 5.64 9.43
C ARG A 53 25.76 6.65 8.29
N TYR A 54 24.76 7.51 8.06
CA TYR A 54 24.78 8.57 7.05
C TYR A 54 24.90 9.97 7.68
N GLY A 55 25.42 10.00 8.92
CA GLY A 55 25.53 11.13 9.83
C GLY A 55 24.23 11.73 10.31
N LYS A 56 24.33 12.90 10.96
CA LYS A 56 23.26 13.44 11.82
C LYS A 56 22.11 14.05 11.02
N ASN A 57 22.37 14.50 9.80
CA ASN A 57 21.37 15.14 8.95
C ASN A 57 21.38 14.52 7.55
N PRO A 58 21.02 13.23 7.42
CA PRO A 58 21.02 12.58 6.12
C PRO A 58 19.94 13.22 5.22
N ARG A 59 20.19 13.22 3.91
CA ARG A 59 19.22 13.68 2.92
C ARG A 59 18.92 12.55 1.96
N GLY A 60 17.68 12.47 1.48
CA GLY A 60 17.30 11.37 0.61
C GLY A 60 15.81 11.25 0.38
N TYR A 61 15.46 10.30 -0.47
CA TYR A 61 14.09 9.98 -0.83
C TYR A 61 13.86 8.47 -0.94
N PHE A 62 12.65 8.06 -0.54
CA PHE A 62 12.11 6.73 -0.74
C PHE A 62 11.01 6.84 -1.80
N ILE A 63 11.11 6.06 -2.87
CA ILE A 63 10.20 6.14 -4.00
C ILE A 63 9.50 4.79 -4.13
N TYR A 64 8.21 4.77 -3.81
CA TYR A 64 7.34 3.62 -4.05
C TYR A 64 6.54 3.85 -5.33
N THR A 65 6.82 3.04 -6.35
CA THR A 65 6.09 3.13 -7.63
C THR A 65 4.81 2.29 -7.59
N PRO A 66 3.79 2.62 -8.40
CA PRO A 66 2.60 1.77 -8.54
C PRO A 66 2.91 0.34 -9.01
N GLY A 67 4.04 0.15 -9.72
CA GLY A 67 4.50 -1.15 -10.22
C GLY A 67 5.20 -2.03 -9.17
N GLY A 68 5.20 -1.62 -7.89
CA GLY A 68 5.80 -2.40 -6.80
C GLY A 68 7.33 -2.26 -6.68
N ILE A 69 7.94 -1.32 -7.40
CA ILE A 69 9.38 -1.04 -7.30
C ILE A 69 9.62 -0.02 -6.18
N LEU A 70 10.62 -0.33 -5.33
CA LEU A 70 11.18 0.57 -4.33
C LEU A 70 12.57 1.03 -4.76
N SER A 71 12.78 2.35 -4.78
CA SER A 71 14.10 2.96 -4.90
C SER A 71 14.39 3.81 -3.67
N ILE A 72 15.58 3.65 -3.10
CA ILE A 72 16.05 4.40 -1.94
C ILE A 72 17.34 5.11 -2.33
N ASN A 73 17.36 6.43 -2.16
CA ASN A 73 18.53 7.26 -2.43
C ASN A 73 18.86 8.05 -1.17
N VAL A 74 20.04 7.82 -0.59
CA VAL A 74 20.50 8.49 0.62
C VAL A 74 21.88 9.09 0.36
N SER A 75 22.03 10.38 0.66
CA SER A 75 23.32 11.05 0.73
C SER A 75 23.71 11.21 2.20
N SER A 76 24.95 10.83 2.50
CA SER A 76 25.59 11.08 3.79
C SER A 76 26.08 12.52 3.88
N ASP A 77 26.06 13.10 5.08
CA ASP A 77 26.71 14.40 5.35
C ASP A 77 28.24 14.25 5.47
N THR A 78 28.73 13.06 5.80
CA THR A 78 30.14 12.68 5.82
C THR A 78 30.46 11.67 4.73
N PRO A 79 31.56 11.84 3.97
CA PRO A 79 32.04 10.80 3.07
C PRO A 79 32.21 9.46 3.80
N LEU A 80 31.79 8.37 3.16
CA LEU A 80 31.90 7.01 3.67
C LEU A 80 33.34 6.48 3.55
#